data_AF-A0A2X1Q6K4-F1
#
_entry.id   AF-A0A2X1Q6K4-F1
#
_cell.length_a   1.000
_cell.length_b   1.000
_cell.length_c   1.000
_cell.angle_alpha   90.00
_cell.angle_beta   90.00
_cell.angle_gamma   90.00
#
_symmetry.space_group_name_H-M   'P 1'
#
loop_
_entity.id
_entity.type
_entity.pdbx_description
1 polymer ?
#
loop_
_entity_poly.entity_id
_entity_poly.type
_entity_poly.pdbx_seq_one_letter_code
_entity_poly.pdbx_strand_id
1 'polypeptide(L)' 'MSEISRQEFQRRRQALVEQMQPGSAALIFAAPEVTRSADSEYPYRQNSDFWYFTGFNEPEAVLVLIKSDDTP' A
#
# COMPACT_ATOMS: atom_id res chain seq x y z
N MET A 1 7.52 5.43 -21.34
CA MET A 1 7.03 5.87 -20.02
C MET A 1 7.95 5.24 -18.99
N SER A 2 8.49 6.02 -18.05
CA SER A 2 9.37 5.48 -17.01
C SER A 2 8.51 4.80 -15.95
N GLU A 3 8.70 3.50 -15.76
CA GLU A 3 7.96 2.71 -14.77
C GLU A 3 8.69 2.68 -13.43
N ILE A 4 7.93 2.55 -12.33
CA ILE A 4 8.49 2.38 -10.99
C ILE A 4 8.92 0.92 -10.84
N SER A 5 10.20 0.68 -10.55
CA SER A 5 10.71 -0.67 -10.38
C SER A 5 10.27 -1.30 -9.05
N ARG A 6 10.28 -2.63 -8.97
CA ARG A 6 10.00 -3.36 -7.73
C ARG A 6 10.94 -2.95 -6.59
N GLN A 7 12.20 -2.63 -6.91
CA GLN A 7 13.19 -2.16 -5.93
C GLN A 7 12.82 -0.80 -5.35
N GLU A 8 12.23 0.09 -6.15
CA GLU A 8 11.79 1.40 -5.67
C GLU A 8 10.63 1.28 -4.67
N PHE A 9 9.65 0.39 -4.93
CA PHE A 9 8.60 0.10 -3.96
C PHE A 9 9.16 -0.47 -2.65
N GLN A 10 10.17 -1.35 -2.73
CA GLN A 10 10.85 -1.89 -1.55
C GLN A 10 11.57 -0.79 -0.76
N ARG A 11 12.28 0.12 -1.43
CA ARG A 11 12.94 1.27 -0.78
C ARG A 11 11.95 2.14 -0.02
N ARG A 12 10.80 2.46 -0.63
CA ARG A 12 9.76 3.28 0.01
C ARG A 12 9.19 2.62 1.26
N ARG A 13 8.91 1.32 1.22
CA ARG A 13 8.45 0.56 2.40
C ARG A 13 9.51 0.57 3.50
N GLN A 14 10.78 0.39 3.15
CA GLN A 14 11.87 0.42 4.12
C GLN A 14 12.02 1.80 4.76
N ALA A 15 11.98 2.88 3.97
CA ALA A 15 12.06 4.25 4.47
C ALA A 15 10.90 4.63 5.40
N LEU A 16 9.70 4.05 5.19
CA LEU A 16 8.58 4.19 6.12
C LEU A 16 8.85 3.43 7.43
N VAL A 17 9.29 2.17 7.35
CA VAL A 17 9.64 1.36 8.54
C VAL A 17 10.76 2.00 9.36
N GLU A 18 11.74 2.65 8.73
CA GLU A 18 12.80 3.37 9.43
C GLU A 18 12.26 4.49 10.33
N GLN A 19 11.21 5.19 9.88
CA GLN A 19 10.56 6.28 10.62
C GLN A 19 9.55 5.81 11.68
N MET A 20 9.09 4.55 11.61
CA MET A 20 8.13 3.99 12.56
C MET A 20 8.76 3.79 13.95
N GLN A 21 7.94 3.85 15.01
CA GLN A 21 8.37 3.48 16.35
C GLN A 21 8.64 1.96 16.43
N PRO A 22 9.60 1.50 17.26
CA PRO A 22 9.76 0.07 17.50
C PRO A 22 8.48 -0.52 18.10
N GLY A 23 8.19 -1.80 17.80
CA GLY A 23 6.97 -2.47 18.24
C GLY A 23 5.68 -1.94 17.60
N SER A 24 5.76 -1.27 16.45
CA SER A 24 4.59 -0.68 15.78
C SER A 24 4.27 -1.35 14.44
N ALA A 25 3.03 -1.19 13.98
CA ALA A 25 2.56 -1.67 12.69
C ALA A 25 1.88 -0.54 11.90
N ALA A 26 2.15 -0.48 10.59
CA ALA A 26 1.46 0.38 9.65
C ALA A 26 0.53 -0.47 8.78
N LEU A 27 -0.74 -0.04 8.65
CA LEU A 27 -1.78 -0.67 7.86
C LEU A 27 -2.17 0.28 6.73
N ILE A 28 -1.99 -0.14 5.48
CA ILE A 28 -2.33 0.65 4.30
C ILE A 28 -3.31 -0.16 3.47
N PHE A 29 -4.52 0.39 3.28
CA PHE A 29 -5.63 -0.30 2.63
C PHE A 29 -5.71 0.06 1.15
N ALA A 30 -6.08 -0.91 0.32
CA ALA A 30 -6.46 -0.67 -1.06
C ALA A 30 -7.77 0.14 -1.11
N ALA A 31 -7.98 0.85 -2.23
CA ALA A 31 -9.26 1.49 -2.50
C ALA A 31 -10.35 0.42 -2.71
N PRO A 32 -11.58 0.65 -2.23
CA PRO A 32 -12.72 -0.18 -2.60
C PRO A 32 -13.12 0.07 -4.06
N GLU A 33 -13.83 -0.89 -4.64
CA GLU A 33 -14.54 -0.67 -5.91
C GLU A 33 -15.70 0.30 -5.72
N VAL A 34 -15.98 1.12 -6.73
CA VAL A 34 -17.00 2.17 -6.64
C VAL A 34 -18.07 1.92 -7.69
N THR A 35 -19.26 1.56 -7.22
CA THR A 35 -20.44 1.41 -8.06
C THR A 35 -20.84 2.74 -8.68
N ARG A 36 -21.08 2.74 -9.99
CA ARG A 36 -21.55 3.88 -10.76
C ARG A 36 -23.07 3.90 -10.89
N SER A 37 -23.67 2.78 -11.30
CA SER A 37 -25.12 2.63 -11.45
C SER A 37 -25.48 1.15 -11.59
N ALA A 38 -26.38 0.65 -10.73
CA ALA A 38 -26.79 -0.75 -10.69
C ALA A 38 -25.59 -1.72 -10.68
N ASP A 39 -25.34 -2.41 -11.79
CA ASP A 39 -24.27 -3.38 -12.02
C ASP A 39 -23.02 -2.78 -12.70
N SER A 40 -23.03 -1.48 -13.00
CA SER A 40 -21.87 -0.79 -13.58
C SER A 40 -21.00 -0.15 -12.51
N GLU A 41 -19.68 -0.30 -12.67
CA GLU A 41 -18.65 0.26 -11.79
C GLU A 41 -17.85 1.35 -12.51
N TYR A 42 -17.27 2.26 -11.73
CA TYR A 42 -16.24 3.15 -12.25
C TYR A 42 -14.94 2.37 -12.50
N PRO A 43 -14.10 2.79 -13.47
CA PRO A 43 -12.77 2.22 -13.61
C PRO A 43 -12.01 2.28 -12.28
N TYR A 44 -11.50 1.14 -11.84
CA TYR A 44 -10.81 1.04 -10.56
C TYR A 44 -9.63 2.00 -10.50
N ARG A 45 -9.58 2.80 -9.44
CA ARG A 45 -8.45 3.68 -9.13
C ARG A 45 -7.96 3.37 -7.73
N GLN A 46 -6.78 2.77 -7.66
CA GLN A 46 -6.13 2.44 -6.39
C GLN A 46 -5.96 3.68 -5.51
N ASN A 47 -5.93 3.50 -4.18
CA ASN A 47 -5.53 4.54 -3.24
C ASN A 47 -4.07 4.96 -3.54
N SER A 48 -3.79 6.27 -3.55
CA SER A 48 -2.47 6.78 -3.94
C SER A 48 -1.35 6.34 -3.00
N ASP A 49 -1.60 6.24 -1.69
CA ASP A 49 -0.60 5.79 -0.72
C ASP A 49 -0.36 4.28 -0.87
N PHE A 50 -1.42 3.49 -0.98
CA PHE A 50 -1.31 2.06 -1.25
C PHE A 50 -0.52 1.80 -2.54
N TRP A 51 -0.85 2.52 -3.62
CA TRP A 51 -0.12 2.46 -4.88
C TRP A 51 1.36 2.86 -4.72
N TYR A 52 1.63 3.93 -3.97
CA TYR A 52 2.98 4.44 -3.75
C TYR A 52 3.91 3.41 -3.12
N PHE A 53 3.40 2.57 -2.22
CA PHE A 53 4.17 1.54 -1.52
C PHE A 53 4.15 0.15 -2.19
N THR A 54 3.19 -0.12 -3.07
CA THR A 54 2.98 -1.49 -3.61
C THR A 54 3.06 -1.59 -5.13
N GLY A 55 2.60 -0.57 -5.86
CA GLY A 55 2.31 -0.69 -7.29
C GLY A 55 1.24 -1.73 -7.63
N PHE A 56 0.40 -2.11 -6.67
CA PHE A 56 -0.59 -3.19 -6.79
C PHE A 56 -1.97 -2.61 -7.13
N ASN A 57 -2.56 -3.04 -8.25
CA ASN A 57 -3.80 -2.46 -8.80
C ASN A 57 -5.07 -3.29 -8.57
N GLU A 58 -5.13 -4.09 -7.50
CA GLU A 58 -6.33 -4.87 -7.19
C GLU A 58 -7.01 -4.29 -5.92
N PRO A 59 -8.35 -4.34 -5.87
CA PRO A 59 -9.12 -4.01 -4.66
C PRO A 59 -8.93 -5.08 -3.58
N GLU A 60 -9.60 -4.89 -2.43
CA GLU A 60 -9.67 -5.88 -1.33
C GLU A 60 -8.31 -6.33 -0.75
N ALA A 61 -7.28 -5.49 -0.86
CA ALA A 61 -5.96 -5.78 -0.35
C ALA A 61 -5.55 -4.86 0.81
N VAL A 62 -4.69 -5.37 1.69
CA VAL A 62 -4.11 -4.61 2.81
C VAL A 62 -2.61 -4.88 2.87
N LEU A 63 -1.81 -3.82 2.86
CA LEU A 63 -0.37 -3.89 3.15
C LEU A 63 -0.18 -3.70 4.66
N VAL A 64 0.49 -4.67 5.28
CA VAL A 64 0.88 -4.62 6.69
C VAL A 64 2.40 -4.53 6.77
N LEU A 65 2.92 -3.46 7.36
CA LEU A 65 4.33 -3.31 7.68
C LEU A 65 4.51 -3.39 9.19
N ILE A 66 5.37 -4.28 9.66
CA ILE A 66 5.62 -4.50 11.08
C ILE A 66 7.07 -4.10 11.36
N LYS A 67 7.27 -3.17 12.30
CA LYS A 67 8.56 -2.90 12.89
C LYS A 67 8.62 -3.62 14.23
N SER A 68 9.33 -4.73 14.26
CA SER A 68 9.54 -5.48 15.50
C SER A 68 10.19 -4.60 16.56
N ASP A 69 9.81 -4.79 17.82
CA ASP A 69 10.58 -4.28 18.93
C ASP A 69 11.76 -5.24 19.12
N ASP A 70 12.97 -4.76 18.87
CA ASP A 70 14.18 -5.56 19.10
C ASP A 70 14.50 -5.48 20.60
N THR A 71 13.58 -6.02 21.41
CA THR A 71 13.85 -6.33 22.82
C THR A 71 14.40 -7.76 22.84
N PRO A 72 15.71 -7.97 23.08
CA PRO A 72 16.28 -9.30 23.21
C PRO A 72 15.70 -10.10 24.39
#